data_AF-A0A7S3BL97-F1
#
_entry.id   AF-A0A7S3BL97-F1
#
_cell.length_a   1.000
_cell.length_b   1.000
_cell.length_c   1.000
_cell.angle_alpha   90.00
_cell.angle_beta   90.00
_cell.angle_gamma   90.00
#
_symmetry.space_group_name_H-M   'P 1'
#
loop_
_entity.id
_entity.type
_entity.pdbx_description
1 polymer ?
#
loop_
_entity_poly.entity_id
_entity_poly.type
_entity_poly.pdbx_seq_one_letter_code
_entity_poly.pdbx_strand_id
1 'polypeptide(L)'
;WWWPTNGSAPPALPGLRPNHFAYNYWNWAAVAPFIKTVPWNSVRLGVDEAPVARMRQRVVAFETPEVGRGGPLHANTPAGKLIVVLTNEDGAANFTAKVRSVDGRVRTWEGFQYQGSMDGAEFNVSLGSRIGAIFSTTLSPATMQWWYEREGTEASRSK
;
A
#
# COMPACT_ATOMS: atom_id res chain seq x y z
N TRP A 1 -14.73 -12.30 -11.54
CA TRP A 1 -15.43 -13.25 -12.42
C TRP A 1 -16.88 -13.39 -11.97
N TRP A 2 -17.82 -13.39 -12.90
CA TRP A 2 -19.27 -13.49 -12.64
C TRP A 2 -19.83 -14.72 -13.37
N TRP A 3 -20.64 -15.54 -12.70
CA TRP A 3 -21.39 -16.63 -13.35
C TRP A 3 -22.87 -16.25 -13.47
N PRO A 4 -23.37 -15.88 -14.67
CA PRO A 4 -24.79 -15.59 -14.88
C PRO A 4 -25.64 -16.87 -14.81
N THR A 5 -26.93 -16.73 -14.44
CA THR A 5 -27.89 -17.84 -14.30
C THR A 5 -27.92 -18.83 -15.46
N ASN A 6 -27.72 -18.35 -16.69
CA ASN A 6 -27.89 -19.14 -17.92
C ASN A 6 -26.55 -19.52 -18.59
N GLY A 7 -25.43 -19.49 -17.86
CA GLY A 7 -24.11 -19.86 -18.37
C GLY A 7 -23.56 -21.13 -17.75
N SER A 8 -22.41 -21.60 -18.24
CA SER A 8 -21.59 -22.62 -17.57
C SER A 8 -20.61 -21.97 -16.59
N ALA A 9 -20.21 -22.70 -15.54
CA ALA A 9 -19.18 -22.25 -14.62
C ALA A 9 -17.88 -21.93 -15.39
N PRO A 10 -17.16 -20.85 -15.06
CA PRO A 10 -15.82 -20.64 -15.60
C PRO A 10 -14.92 -21.83 -15.21
N PRO A 11 -14.23 -22.50 -16.16
CA PRO A 11 -13.37 -23.66 -15.85
C PRO A 11 -12.29 -23.37 -14.82
N ALA A 12 -11.81 -22.13 -14.78
CA ALA A 12 -10.81 -21.65 -13.82
C ALA A 12 -11.34 -21.49 -12.38
N LEU A 13 -12.66 -21.54 -12.15
CA LEU A 13 -13.29 -21.33 -10.85
C LEU A 13 -14.41 -22.36 -10.61
N PRO A 14 -14.07 -23.65 -10.46
CA PRO A 14 -15.05 -24.74 -10.36
C PRO A 14 -15.97 -24.64 -9.12
N GLY A 15 -15.56 -23.90 -8.09
CA GLY A 15 -16.36 -23.66 -6.88
C GLY A 15 -17.28 -22.42 -6.94
N LEU A 16 -17.25 -21.64 -8.03
CA LEU A 16 -18.14 -20.49 -8.19
C LEU A 16 -19.58 -20.99 -8.33
N ARG A 17 -20.54 -20.38 -7.65
CA ARG A 17 -21.97 -20.75 -7.74
C ARG A 17 -22.69 -19.88 -8.80
N PRO A 18 -23.81 -20.34 -9.38
CA PRO A 18 -24.65 -19.50 -10.22
C PRO A 18 -25.08 -18.23 -9.48
N ASN A 19 -25.12 -17.10 -10.19
CA ASN A 19 -25.43 -15.77 -9.65
C ASN A 19 -24.51 -15.28 -8.52
N HIS A 20 -23.26 -15.74 -8.49
CA HIS A 20 -22.25 -15.26 -7.56
C HIS A 20 -21.06 -14.63 -8.30
N PHE A 21 -20.40 -13.71 -7.61
CA PHE A 21 -19.13 -13.13 -8.03
C PHE A 21 -17.99 -13.75 -7.22
N ALA A 22 -16.91 -14.11 -7.90
CA ALA A 22 -15.61 -14.36 -7.27
C ALA A 22 -14.63 -13.27 -7.70
N TYR A 23 -14.01 -12.62 -6.74
CA TYR A 23 -12.94 -11.67 -7.02
C TYR A 23 -11.66 -12.42 -7.37
N ASN A 24 -10.86 -11.82 -8.25
CA ASN A 24 -9.48 -12.24 -8.40
C ASN A 24 -8.69 -11.70 -7.19
N TYR A 25 -8.31 -12.59 -6.28
CA TYR A 25 -7.55 -12.23 -5.06
C TYR A 25 -6.25 -11.49 -5.39
N TRP A 26 -5.61 -11.82 -6.50
CA TRP A 26 -4.40 -11.14 -6.95
C TRP A 26 -4.67 -9.66 -7.28
N ASN A 27 -5.65 -9.40 -8.14
CA ASN A 27 -6.01 -8.03 -8.51
C ASN A 27 -6.54 -7.25 -7.29
N TRP A 28 -7.28 -7.92 -6.40
CA TRP A 28 -7.76 -7.29 -5.18
C TRP A 28 -6.62 -6.87 -4.26
N ALA A 29 -5.62 -7.73 -4.04
CA ALA A 29 -4.45 -7.40 -3.23
C ALA A 29 -3.63 -6.24 -3.82
N ALA A 30 -3.64 -6.05 -5.14
CA ALA A 30 -2.99 -4.91 -5.78
C ALA A 30 -3.77 -3.59 -5.64
N VAL A 31 -5.10 -3.62 -5.67
CA VAL A 31 -5.94 -2.40 -5.73
C VAL A 31 -6.47 -1.97 -4.37
N ALA A 32 -6.87 -2.92 -3.53
CA ALA A 32 -7.50 -2.61 -2.25
C ALA A 32 -6.65 -1.77 -1.28
N PRO A 33 -5.30 -1.89 -1.24
CA PRO A 33 -4.49 -1.01 -0.42
C PRO A 33 -4.67 0.46 -0.82
N PHE A 34 -4.57 0.78 -2.12
CA PHE A 34 -4.79 2.15 -2.62
C PHE A 34 -6.13 2.72 -2.17
N ILE A 35 -7.21 1.95 -2.30
CA ILE A 35 -8.55 2.40 -1.92
C ILE A 35 -8.64 2.66 -0.40
N LYS A 36 -8.02 1.79 0.40
CA LYS A 36 -8.11 1.82 1.87
C LYS A 36 -7.19 2.84 2.52
N THR A 37 -6.05 3.15 1.90
CA THR A 37 -4.98 3.92 2.56
C THR A 37 -4.73 5.28 1.91
N VAL A 38 -5.07 5.46 0.63
CA VAL A 38 -4.83 6.71 -0.10
C VAL A 38 -6.15 7.45 -0.32
N PRO A 39 -6.35 8.62 0.32
CA PRO A 39 -7.43 9.52 -0.06
C PRO A 39 -7.38 9.84 -1.56
N TRP A 40 -8.54 9.83 -2.22
CA TRP A 40 -8.66 9.96 -3.68
C TRP A 40 -8.04 11.25 -4.26
N ASN A 41 -7.96 12.30 -3.46
CA ASN A 41 -7.39 13.61 -3.79
C ASN A 41 -6.02 13.86 -3.14
N SER A 42 -5.32 12.80 -2.72
CA SER A 42 -3.91 12.91 -2.31
C SER A 42 -3.05 13.43 -3.48
N VAL A 43 -2.04 14.22 -3.15
CA VAL A 43 -1.11 14.77 -4.16
C VAL A 43 0.06 13.81 -4.30
N ARG A 44 0.38 13.39 -5.53
CA ARG A 44 1.58 12.60 -5.80
C ARG A 44 2.82 13.47 -5.63
N LEU A 45 3.77 13.01 -4.83
CA LEU A 45 5.04 13.67 -4.61
C LEU A 45 6.09 13.17 -5.61
N GLY A 46 7.07 14.04 -5.91
CA GLY A 46 8.28 13.63 -6.61
C GLY A 46 9.13 12.72 -5.73
N VAL A 47 9.71 11.67 -6.31
CA VAL A 47 10.63 10.76 -5.64
C VAL A 47 11.94 10.76 -6.40
N ASP A 48 13.04 10.99 -5.69
CA ASP A 48 14.39 10.84 -6.22
C ASP A 48 14.86 9.40 -5.98
N GLU A 49 15.00 8.65 -7.08
CA GLU A 49 15.46 7.27 -7.07
C GLU A 49 16.96 7.21 -7.37
N ALA A 50 17.67 6.24 -6.79
CA ALA A 50 19.10 6.11 -7.06
C ALA A 50 19.37 5.96 -8.57
N PRO A 51 20.48 6.49 -9.10
CA PRO A 51 20.75 6.60 -10.54
C PRO A 51 20.89 5.25 -11.26
N VAL A 52 20.97 4.15 -10.52
CA VAL A 52 20.91 2.80 -11.09
C VAL A 52 19.49 2.53 -11.57
N ALA A 53 19.34 2.32 -12.88
CA ALA A 53 18.06 1.96 -13.48
C ALA A 53 17.51 0.67 -12.85
N ARG A 54 16.45 0.80 -12.05
CA ARG A 54 15.72 -0.35 -11.50
C ARG A 54 14.54 -0.63 -12.43
N MET A 55 14.42 -1.86 -12.92
CA MET A 55 13.30 -2.21 -13.80
C MET A 55 12.12 -2.85 -13.07
N ARG A 56 12.33 -3.44 -11.88
CA ARG A 56 11.34 -4.25 -11.16
C ARG A 56 11.04 -3.77 -9.74
N GLN A 57 11.61 -2.65 -9.33
CA GLN A 57 11.30 -2.02 -8.06
C GLN A 57 10.83 -0.61 -8.35
N ARG A 58 9.72 -0.21 -7.74
CA ARG A 58 9.16 1.13 -7.89
C ARG A 58 8.87 1.71 -6.53
N VAL A 59 8.94 3.03 -6.48
CA VAL A 59 8.49 3.82 -5.35
C VAL A 59 7.53 4.89 -5.85
N VAL A 60 6.46 5.10 -5.09
CA VAL A 60 5.59 6.27 -5.26
C VAL A 60 5.27 6.81 -3.87
N ALA A 61 5.18 8.13 -3.77
CA ALA A 61 4.83 8.80 -2.54
C ALA A 61 3.65 9.74 -2.77
N PHE A 62 2.84 9.91 -1.73
CA PHE A 62 1.68 10.78 -1.71
C PHE A 62 1.66 11.62 -0.44
N GLU A 63 1.06 12.79 -0.53
CA GLU A 63 0.68 13.61 0.62
C GLU A 63 -0.84 13.64 0.74
N THR A 64 -1.35 13.39 1.94
CA THR A 64 -2.78 13.45 2.21
C THR A 64 -3.30 14.89 2.10
N PRO A 65 -4.51 15.07 1.55
CA PRO A 65 -5.12 16.38 1.34
C PRO A 65 -5.47 17.05 2.67
N GLU A 66 -5.84 18.33 2.61
CA GLU A 66 -6.44 19.05 3.73
C GLU A 66 -7.58 18.26 4.41
N VAL A 67 -7.69 18.42 5.74
CA VAL A 67 -8.64 17.68 6.58
C VAL A 67 -10.07 17.91 6.08
N GLY A 68 -10.85 16.83 5.98
CA GLY A 68 -12.24 16.88 5.52
C GLY A 68 -12.42 16.90 3.99
N ARG A 69 -11.34 16.88 3.19
CA ARG A 69 -11.44 16.69 1.74
C ARG A 69 -11.27 15.23 1.28
N GLY A 70 -11.03 14.29 2.20
CA GLY A 70 -11.05 12.86 1.90
C GLY A 70 -12.48 12.38 1.59
N GLY A 71 -12.62 11.41 0.69
CA GLY A 71 -13.91 10.73 0.48
C GLY A 71 -14.42 10.06 1.76
N PRO A 72 -15.62 9.44 1.77
CA PRO A 72 -16.23 8.89 2.99
C PRO A 72 -15.35 7.86 3.73
N LEU A 73 -14.41 7.20 3.04
CA LEU A 73 -13.43 6.27 3.62
C LEU A 73 -12.27 6.95 4.35
N HIS A 74 -12.09 8.26 4.16
CA HIS A 74 -10.91 9.05 4.54
C HIS A 74 -11.28 10.36 5.24
N ALA A 75 -12.51 10.48 5.73
CA ALA A 75 -13.00 11.70 6.39
C ALA A 75 -12.16 12.10 7.62
N ASN A 76 -11.50 11.12 8.25
CA ASN A 76 -10.66 11.31 9.43
C ASN A 76 -9.15 11.20 9.13
N THR A 77 -8.76 11.20 7.85
CA THR A 77 -7.33 11.14 7.50
C THR A 77 -6.70 12.51 7.75
N PRO A 78 -5.67 12.62 8.61
CA PRO A 78 -5.02 13.90 8.91
C PRO A 78 -4.35 14.47 7.66
N ALA A 79 -4.33 15.80 7.54
CA ALA A 79 -3.70 16.48 6.41
C ALA A 79 -2.17 16.46 6.47
N GLY A 80 -1.54 16.54 5.30
CA GLY A 80 -0.10 16.69 5.19
C GLY A 80 0.70 15.47 5.64
N LYS A 81 0.06 14.29 5.67
CA LYS A 81 0.68 13.02 6.03
C LYS A 81 1.25 12.34 4.81
N LEU A 82 2.45 11.78 4.98
CA LEU A 82 3.13 11.07 3.91
C LEU A 82 2.66 9.62 3.83
N ILE A 83 2.45 9.14 2.61
CA ILE A 83 2.23 7.74 2.29
C ILE A 83 3.31 7.35 1.28
N VAL A 84 4.07 6.29 1.57
CA VAL A 84 5.10 5.74 0.70
C VAL A 84 4.72 4.32 0.32
N VAL A 85 4.72 4.05 -0.98
CA VAL A 85 4.47 2.72 -1.53
C VAL A 85 5.73 2.23 -2.20
N LEU A 86 6.13 1.01 -1.85
CA LEU A 86 7.29 0.33 -2.38
C LEU A 86 6.83 -0.97 -3.03
N THR A 87 7.30 -1.25 -4.24
CA THR A 87 7.05 -2.54 -4.91
C THR A 87 8.35 -3.28 -5.15
N ASN A 88 8.28 -4.60 -5.00
CA ASN A 88 9.28 -5.53 -5.53
C ASN A 88 8.56 -6.51 -6.45
N GLU A 89 8.65 -6.25 -7.74
CA GLU A 89 8.09 -7.08 -8.82
C GLU A 89 9.09 -8.16 -9.27
N ASP A 90 10.25 -8.26 -8.63
CA ASP A 90 11.12 -9.41 -8.83
C ASP A 90 10.47 -10.66 -8.25
N GLY A 91 10.53 -11.76 -9.00
CA GLY A 91 9.94 -13.05 -8.61
C GLY A 91 10.86 -13.94 -7.77
N ALA A 92 12.12 -13.56 -7.56
CA ALA A 92 13.12 -14.41 -6.93
C ALA A 92 13.91 -13.70 -5.82
N ALA A 93 14.25 -12.43 -5.98
CA ALA A 93 15.15 -11.73 -5.07
C ALA A 93 14.42 -10.80 -4.09
N ASN A 94 14.86 -10.82 -2.83
CA ASN A 94 14.52 -9.79 -1.84
C ASN A 94 15.14 -8.45 -2.26
N PHE A 95 14.47 -7.36 -1.90
CA PHE A 95 14.96 -6.00 -2.13
C PHE A 95 14.91 -5.17 -0.85
N THR A 96 16.04 -4.58 -0.46
CA THR A 96 16.08 -3.64 0.68
C THR A 96 15.99 -2.21 0.18
N ALA A 97 14.93 -1.52 0.60
CA ALA A 97 14.73 -0.09 0.37
C ALA A 97 15.17 0.72 1.58
N LYS A 98 15.77 1.88 1.34
CA LYS A 98 16.03 2.91 2.33
C LYS A 98 15.34 4.19 1.90
N VAL A 99 14.38 4.65 2.69
CA VAL A 99 13.53 5.81 2.40
C VAL A 99 13.93 6.95 3.33
N ARG A 100 14.01 8.17 2.79
CA ARG A 100 14.31 9.40 3.51
C ARG A 100 13.33 10.49 3.09
N SER A 101 12.76 11.23 4.04
CA SER A 101 12.07 12.49 3.71
C SER A 101 13.09 13.62 3.54
N VAL A 102 12.94 14.43 2.50
CA VAL A 102 13.88 15.53 2.18
C VAL A 102 13.88 16.62 3.25
N ASP A 103 12.74 16.83 3.91
CA ASP A 103 12.59 17.79 5.00
C ASP A 103 13.29 17.41 6.31
N GLY A 104 13.83 16.19 6.41
CA GLY A 104 14.54 15.70 7.59
C GLY A 104 13.69 15.55 8.85
N ARG A 105 12.36 15.66 8.76
CA ARG A 105 11.47 15.57 9.92
C ARG A 105 11.39 14.15 10.45
N VAL A 106 11.50 13.98 11.76
CA VAL A 106 11.26 12.69 12.43
C VAL A 106 9.77 12.37 12.35
N ARG A 107 9.46 11.17 11.86
CA ARG A 107 8.09 10.68 11.65
C ARG A 107 7.91 9.31 12.28
N THR A 108 6.71 9.02 12.72
CA THR A 108 6.29 7.66 13.06
C THR A 108 5.64 7.05 11.84
N TRP A 109 6.30 6.05 11.26
CA TRP A 109 5.80 5.27 10.15
C TRP A 109 5.16 4.00 10.68
N GLU A 110 4.09 3.55 10.07
CA GLU A 110 3.53 2.23 10.29
C GLU A 110 3.38 1.53 8.93
N GLY A 111 3.65 0.23 8.91
CA GLY A 111 3.87 -0.51 7.67
C GLY A 111 2.90 -1.67 7.50
N PHE A 112 2.42 -1.87 6.26
CA PHE A 112 1.70 -3.07 5.85
C PHE A 112 2.29 -3.68 4.58
N GLN A 113 2.26 -5.00 4.48
CA GLN A 113 2.62 -5.75 3.30
C GLN A 113 1.39 -6.40 2.67
N TYR A 114 1.43 -6.42 1.34
CA TYR A 114 0.48 -7.11 0.49
C TYR A 114 1.28 -7.93 -0.52
N GLN A 115 0.91 -9.21 -0.65
CA GLN A 115 1.53 -10.13 -1.59
C GLN A 115 0.45 -10.73 -2.48
N GLY A 116 0.65 -10.64 -3.78
CA GLY A 116 -0.12 -11.40 -4.76
C GLY A 116 0.80 -12.37 -5.45
N SER A 117 0.68 -13.67 -5.15
CA SER A 117 1.42 -14.72 -5.86
C SER A 117 0.46 -15.80 -6.36
N MET A 118 0.94 -16.63 -7.31
CA MET A 118 0.19 -17.80 -7.77
C MET A 118 -0.03 -18.83 -6.66
N ASP A 119 0.85 -18.86 -5.65
CA ASP A 119 0.85 -19.86 -4.57
C ASP A 119 0.15 -19.38 -3.30
N GLY A 120 -0.31 -18.12 -3.27
CA GLY A 120 -0.99 -17.52 -2.13
C GLY A 120 -1.07 -16.00 -2.21
N ALA A 121 -2.06 -15.42 -1.53
CA ALA A 121 -2.21 -13.98 -1.37
C ALA A 121 -2.22 -13.64 0.11
N GLU A 122 -1.29 -12.78 0.53
CA GLU A 122 -1.30 -12.21 1.88
C GLU A 122 -1.79 -10.77 1.79
N PHE A 123 -2.78 -10.44 2.61
CA PHE A 123 -3.40 -9.13 2.61
C PHE A 123 -3.25 -8.48 3.98
N ASN A 124 -2.69 -7.27 4.00
CA ASN A 124 -2.63 -6.42 5.18
C ASN A 124 -1.77 -6.99 6.33
N VAL A 125 -0.64 -7.60 6.00
CA VAL A 125 0.31 -8.13 6.99
C VAL A 125 1.05 -6.97 7.63
N SER A 126 0.95 -6.80 8.95
CA SER A 126 1.63 -5.71 9.65
C SER A 126 3.15 -5.89 9.64
N LEU A 127 3.86 -4.80 9.37
CA LEU A 127 5.33 -4.70 9.44
C LEU A 127 5.80 -3.96 10.72
N GLY A 128 4.85 -3.59 11.58
CA GLY A 128 5.05 -2.77 12.76
C GLY A 128 5.34 -1.30 12.44
N SER A 129 5.82 -0.57 13.44
CA SER A 129 6.17 0.84 13.32
C SER A 129 7.68 1.08 13.18
N ARG A 130 8.04 2.21 12.58
CA ARG A 130 9.41 2.73 12.50
C ARG A 130 9.38 4.21 12.86
N ILE A 131 10.41 4.70 13.56
CA ILE A 131 10.50 6.11 13.95
C ILE A 131 11.78 6.68 13.36
N GLY A 132 11.66 7.80 12.65
CA GLY A 132 12.81 8.50 12.08
C GLY A 132 12.47 9.31 10.83
N ALA A 133 13.40 10.18 10.44
CA ALA A 133 13.38 10.83 9.13
C ALA A 133 13.83 9.90 7.99
N ILE A 134 14.42 8.76 8.36
CA ILE A 134 14.92 7.72 7.47
C ILE A 134 14.48 6.38 8.05
N PHE A 135 14.02 5.47 7.20
CA PHE A 135 13.82 4.07 7.57
C PHE A 135 14.31 3.13 6.47
N SER A 136 14.60 1.89 6.86
CA SER A 136 14.90 0.80 5.93
C SER A 136 13.88 -0.32 6.10
N THR A 137 13.54 -0.97 5.00
CA THR A 137 12.67 -2.15 4.97
C THR A 137 13.11 -3.12 3.87
N THR A 138 12.82 -4.40 4.04
CA THR A 138 13.08 -5.43 3.03
C THR A 138 11.76 -5.93 2.49
N LEU A 139 11.66 -5.96 1.16
CA LEU A 139 10.53 -6.45 0.39
C LEU A 139 10.87 -7.85 -0.13
N SER A 140 10.04 -8.82 0.18
CA SER A 140 10.09 -10.15 -0.44
C SER A 140 9.71 -10.08 -1.93
N PRO A 141 9.98 -11.12 -2.73
CA PRO A 141 9.55 -11.19 -4.12
C PRO A 141 8.04 -11.02 -4.28
N ALA A 142 7.62 -10.36 -5.37
CA ALA A 142 6.21 -10.11 -5.72
C ALA A 142 5.39 -9.46 -4.58
N THR A 143 6.00 -8.52 -3.84
CA THR A 143 5.33 -7.81 -2.74
C THR A 143 5.19 -6.32 -2.98
N MET A 144 4.20 -5.75 -2.30
CA MET A 144 3.99 -4.33 -2.16
C MET A 144 3.97 -3.99 -0.68
N GLN A 145 4.72 -2.97 -0.27
CA GLN A 145 4.69 -2.44 1.08
C GLN A 145 4.18 -1.01 1.09
N TRP A 146 3.36 -0.73 2.09
CA TRP A 146 2.74 0.56 2.34
C TRP A 146 3.24 1.08 3.67
N TRP A 147 3.82 2.27 3.66
CA TRP A 147 4.33 2.94 4.85
C TRP A 147 3.63 4.28 4.97
N TYR A 148 2.89 4.47 6.07
CA TYR A 148 2.11 5.67 6.31
C TYR A 148 2.64 6.40 7.52
N GLU A 149 2.69 7.72 7.41
CA GLU A 149 2.96 8.59 8.53
C GLU A 149 1.74 8.59 9.46
N ARG A 150 1.98 8.23 10.72
CA ARG A 150 1.02 8.40 11.79
C ARG A 150 0.97 9.85 12.28
N GLU A 151 -0.12 10.20 12.96
CA GLU A 151 -0.06 11.35 13.85
C GLU A 151 1.09 11.15 14.84
N GLY A 152 1.88 12.21 15.02
CA GLY A 152 2.79 12.23 16.15
C GLY A 152 1.93 12.11 17.40
N THR A 153 2.32 11.26 18.32
CA THR A 153 1.85 11.38 19.70
C THR A 153 2.36 12.73 20.19
N GLU A 154 1.62 13.81 19.95
CA GLU A 154 1.75 14.98 20.81
C GLU A 154 1.48 14.43 22.21
N ALA A 155 2.53 14.39 23.03
CA ALA A 155 2.37 14.21 24.46
C ALA A 155 1.22 15.14 24.87
N SER A 156 0.20 14.53 25.46
CA SER A 156 -0.99 15.19 26.01
C SER A 156 -0.66 16.63 26.37
N ARG A 157 -1.31 17.58 25.69
CA ARG A 157 -1.31 18.99 26.09
C ARG A 157 -1.52 19.04 27.59
N SER A 158 -0.46 19.32 28.34
CA SER A 158 -0.55 19.68 29.74
C SER A 158 -1.36 20.97 29.78
N LYS A 159 -2.61 20.84 30.20
CA LYS A 159 -3.36 21.94 30.82
C LYS A 159 -3.16 21.84 32.32
#